data_AF-A0A1M6L7S2-F1
#
_entry.id   AF-A0A1M6L7S2-F1
#
_cell.length_a   1.000
_cell.length_b   1.000
_cell.length_c   1.000
_cell.angle_alpha   90.00
_cell.angle_beta   90.00
_cell.angle_gamma   90.00
#
_symmetry.space_group_name_H-M   'P 1'
#
loop_
_entity.id
_entity.type
_entity.pdbx_description
1 polymer ?
#
loop_
_entity_poly.entity_id
_entity_poly.type
_entity_poly.pdbx_seq_one_letter_code
_entity_poly.pdbx_strand_id
1 'polypeptide(L)'
;MNMRKRKTTGILAKRVMVLFFGVTVTTMGLTSCESHKAPTQQDIVRKNIEEHIKPKMNDPESYEFAELILADSVLYKDNIEYRKEYFERNLGYDQENLERQEKYKKEIPSIFNPEEVEELNSKIETNKKILSEIDRLESELGESVHEVASYTYIFRFRAVNGLGAKMLNEYLVQTNPAPDLGIINIAEDRNELLLNPNDFPGYKAMILATDK
;
A
#
# COMPACT_ATOMS: atom_id res chain seq x y z
N MET A 1 38.66 -0.22 87.34
CA MET A 1 39.73 -0.07 88.34
C MET A 1 41.03 -0.54 87.71
N ASN A 2 42.13 0.21 87.88
CA ASN A 2 43.45 0.14 87.22
C ASN A 2 43.49 0.58 85.73
N MET A 3 43.95 1.79 85.35
CA MET A 3 45.30 2.41 85.42
C MET A 3 46.40 1.50 84.84
N ARG A 4 47.35 1.91 83.97
CA ARG A 4 47.69 3.16 83.25
C ARG A 4 48.97 2.89 82.43
N LYS A 5 49.25 3.72 81.40
CA LYS A 5 50.57 4.13 80.82
C LYS A 5 51.26 3.17 79.82
N ARG A 6 51.98 3.59 78.76
CA ARG A 6 52.50 4.88 78.20
C ARG A 6 52.93 4.58 76.72
N LYS A 7 52.52 5.35 75.69
CA LYS A 7 53.23 6.44 74.96
C LYS A 7 54.73 6.26 74.65
N THR A 8 55.12 6.30 73.36
CA THR A 8 55.96 7.33 72.64
C THR A 8 56.17 6.92 71.16
N THR A 9 55.59 7.60 70.17
CA THR A 9 56.15 8.66 69.26
C THR A 9 57.34 8.26 68.37
N GLY A 10 57.12 8.39 67.05
CA GLY A 10 58.15 8.52 66.02
C GLY A 10 57.54 9.13 64.76
N ILE A 11 57.87 10.40 64.49
CA ILE A 11 57.53 11.19 63.30
C ILE A 11 58.71 11.05 62.34
N LEU A 12 58.51 10.79 61.04
CA LEU A 12 59.00 11.65 59.95
C LEU A 12 58.71 11.08 58.56
N ALA A 13 58.43 12.03 57.67
CA ALA A 13 57.99 11.90 56.31
C ALA A 13 59.07 11.51 55.29
N LYS A 14 58.56 11.31 54.06
CA LYS A 14 59.21 11.33 52.74
C LYS A 14 59.66 9.98 52.18
N ARG A 15 58.90 9.51 51.18
CA ARG A 15 59.41 9.33 49.82
C ARG A 15 58.25 9.39 48.82
N VAL A 16 58.30 10.42 47.98
CA VAL A 16 57.55 10.53 46.72
C VAL A 16 58.26 9.63 45.72
N MET A 17 57.53 8.73 45.06
CA MET A 17 58.00 8.06 43.84
C MET A 17 56.81 7.79 42.91
N VAL A 18 56.61 8.76 42.00
CA VAL A 18 56.27 8.66 40.57
C VAL A 18 55.42 7.47 40.08
N LEU A 19 54.26 7.86 39.51
CA LEU A 19 53.46 7.28 38.43
C LEU A 19 53.90 5.95 37.79
N PHE A 20 52.93 5.03 37.64
CA PHE A 20 52.67 4.38 36.36
C PHE A 20 51.16 4.29 36.10
N PHE A 21 50.74 4.90 34.99
CA PHE A 21 49.42 4.79 34.37
C PHE A 21 49.20 3.33 33.93
N GLY A 22 48.31 2.61 34.60
CA GLY A 22 47.72 1.39 34.07
C GLY A 22 46.48 1.74 33.28
N VAL A 23 46.63 2.05 31.99
CA VAL A 23 45.50 2.09 31.06
C VAL A 23 45.15 0.64 30.76
N THR A 24 44.18 0.08 31.47
CA THR A 24 43.48 -1.13 31.01
C THR A 24 42.71 -0.76 29.76
N VAL A 25 43.30 -1.03 28.60
CA VAL A 25 42.58 -1.10 27.32
C VAL A 25 41.71 -2.36 27.39
N THR A 26 40.55 -2.24 28.02
CA THR A 26 39.43 -3.13 27.72
C THR A 26 39.05 -2.85 26.28
N THR A 27 39.51 -3.69 25.37
CA THR A 27 38.93 -3.82 24.04
C THR A 27 37.49 -4.28 24.24
N MET A 28 36.58 -3.34 24.46
CA MET A 28 35.17 -3.54 24.19
C MET A 28 35.12 -3.86 22.70
N GLY A 29 35.08 -5.15 22.38
CA GLY A 29 34.64 -5.60 21.08
C GLY A 29 33.29 -4.95 20.86
N LEU A 30 33.24 -3.98 19.94
CA LEU A 30 32.01 -3.58 19.32
C LEU A 30 31.54 -4.81 18.55
N THR A 31 30.92 -5.75 19.24
CA THR A 31 29.95 -6.62 18.60
C THR A 31 28.92 -5.66 18.05
N SER A 32 29.07 -5.33 16.77
CA SER A 32 28.03 -4.66 16.00
C SER A 32 26.78 -5.48 16.26
N CYS A 33 25.90 -4.94 17.11
CA CYS A 33 24.51 -5.29 17.03
C CYS A 33 24.08 -4.78 15.64
N GLU A 34 24.30 -5.59 14.61
CA GLU A 34 23.38 -5.64 13.50
C GLU A 34 22.05 -6.09 14.10
N SER A 35 21.36 -5.16 14.75
CA SER A 35 19.94 -5.31 15.00
C SER A 35 19.35 -5.56 13.63
N HIS A 36 18.81 -6.76 13.38
CA HIS A 36 17.98 -7.04 12.23
C HIS A 36 16.84 -6.00 12.21
N LYS A 37 17.09 -4.85 11.58
CA LYS A 37 16.08 -3.82 11.40
C LYS A 37 15.05 -4.45 10.47
N ALA A 38 13.79 -4.43 10.91
CA ALA A 38 12.70 -4.84 10.05
C ALA A 38 12.77 -4.02 8.74
N PRO A 39 12.56 -4.65 7.58
CA PRO A 39 12.63 -3.94 6.31
C PRO A 39 11.59 -2.82 6.28
N THR A 40 11.96 -1.68 5.70
CA THR A 40 11.01 -0.60 5.47
C THR A 40 10.03 -0.96 4.36
N GLN A 41 8.90 -0.26 4.26
CA GLN A 41 7.97 -0.40 3.14
C GLN A 41 8.67 -0.23 1.78
N GLN A 42 9.58 0.74 1.66
CA GLN A 42 10.36 0.93 0.44
C GLN A 42 11.32 -0.25 0.17
N ASP A 43 11.90 -0.86 1.22
CA ASP A 43 12.73 -2.06 1.04
C ASP A 43 11.92 -3.24 0.52
N ILE A 44 10.70 -3.45 1.05
CA ILE A 44 9.80 -4.52 0.61
C ILE A 44 9.35 -4.28 -0.83
N VAL A 45 8.88 -3.07 -1.15
CA VAL A 45 8.43 -2.72 -2.51
C VAL A 45 9.56 -2.85 -3.51
N ARG A 46 10.75 -2.29 -3.22
CA ARG A 46 11.92 -2.43 -4.09
C ARG A 46 12.24 -3.90 -4.34
N LYS A 47 12.28 -4.72 -3.28
CA LYS A 47 12.55 -6.15 -3.41
C LYS A 47 11.51 -6.84 -4.31
N ASN A 48 10.22 -6.60 -4.07
CA ASN A 48 9.14 -7.18 -4.87
C ASN A 48 9.23 -6.76 -6.35
N ILE A 49 9.59 -5.50 -6.63
CA ILE A 49 9.82 -4.99 -7.99
C ILE A 49 11.03 -5.67 -8.63
N GLU A 50 12.15 -5.74 -7.93
CA GLU A 50 13.39 -6.34 -8.43
C GLU A 50 13.21 -7.83 -8.77
N GLU A 51 12.53 -8.58 -7.91
CA GLU A 51 12.17 -9.99 -8.16
C GLU A 51 11.29 -10.16 -9.40
N HIS A 52 10.46 -9.14 -9.72
CA HIS A 52 9.59 -9.16 -10.90
C HIS A 52 10.31 -8.74 -12.19
N ILE A 53 11.20 -7.74 -12.13
CA ILE A 53 11.81 -7.11 -13.32
C ILE A 53 13.13 -7.78 -13.71
N LYS A 54 14.03 -8.06 -12.76
CA LYS A 54 15.39 -8.57 -13.07
C LYS A 54 15.38 -9.81 -13.97
N PRO A 55 14.53 -10.83 -13.75
CA PRO A 55 14.49 -12.01 -14.61
C PRO A 55 14.08 -11.74 -16.06
N LYS A 56 13.49 -10.58 -16.34
CA LYS A 56 12.99 -10.17 -17.67
C LYS A 56 13.95 -9.22 -18.40
N MET A 57 15.04 -8.82 -17.75
CA MET A 57 16.04 -7.91 -18.33
C MET A 57 16.96 -8.64 -19.31
N ASN A 58 17.44 -7.91 -20.33
CA ASN A 58 18.43 -8.45 -21.28
C ASN A 58 19.76 -8.81 -20.59
N ASP A 59 20.20 -7.96 -19.66
CA ASP A 59 21.38 -8.17 -18.83
C ASP A 59 21.03 -7.87 -17.36
N PRO A 60 20.58 -8.87 -16.58
CA PRO A 60 20.20 -8.69 -15.18
C PRO A 60 21.35 -8.22 -14.28
N GLU A 61 22.60 -8.58 -14.59
CA GLU A 61 23.78 -8.20 -13.79
C GLU A 61 24.14 -6.71 -13.96
N SER A 62 23.68 -6.09 -15.05
CA SER A 62 23.83 -4.64 -15.28
C SER A 62 22.88 -3.77 -14.46
N TYR A 63 21.97 -4.37 -13.68
CA TYR A 63 20.98 -3.65 -12.88
C TYR A 63 21.65 -2.72 -11.85
N GLU A 64 21.24 -1.46 -11.88
CA GLU A 64 21.62 -0.46 -10.90
C GLU A 64 20.37 0.30 -10.45
N PHE A 65 19.98 0.10 -9.18
CA PHE A 65 18.88 0.85 -8.56
C PHE A 65 19.18 2.35 -8.61
N ALA A 66 18.23 3.15 -9.09
CA ALA A 66 18.36 4.60 -9.11
C ALA A 66 17.44 5.25 -8.06
N GLU A 67 16.14 4.93 -8.06
CA GLU A 67 15.17 5.64 -7.23
C GLU A 67 13.87 4.84 -7.04
N LEU A 68 13.21 5.05 -5.89
CA LEU A 68 11.85 4.61 -5.61
C LEU A 68 11.13 5.72 -4.84
N ILE A 69 10.10 6.31 -5.43
CA ILE A 69 9.31 7.38 -4.83
C ILE A 69 7.86 6.94 -4.71
N LEU A 70 7.25 7.13 -3.53
CA LEU A 70 5.80 7.03 -3.40
C LEU A 70 5.16 8.23 -4.12
N ALA A 71 4.39 7.96 -5.17
CA ALA A 71 3.76 8.98 -5.98
C ALA A 71 2.31 9.25 -5.54
N ASP A 72 1.57 8.20 -5.17
CA ASP A 72 0.16 8.31 -4.79
C ASP A 72 -0.31 7.13 -3.92
N SER A 73 -1.48 7.26 -3.31
CA SER A 73 -2.19 6.19 -2.61
C SER A 73 -3.70 6.29 -2.82
N VAL A 74 -4.35 5.16 -3.06
CA VAL A 74 -5.81 5.04 -3.14
C VAL A 74 -6.33 4.48 -1.82
N LEU A 75 -7.34 5.11 -1.24
CA LEU A 75 -8.01 4.66 -0.01
C LEU A 75 -9.21 3.77 -0.32
N TYR A 76 -9.66 2.99 0.67
CA TYR A 76 -10.92 2.26 0.52
C TYR A 76 -12.11 3.19 0.28
N LYS A 77 -12.12 4.39 0.85
CA LYS A 77 -13.14 5.41 0.60
C LYS A 77 -13.23 5.81 -0.86
N ASP A 78 -12.09 5.99 -1.53
CA ASP A 78 -12.05 6.34 -2.96
C ASP A 78 -12.67 5.23 -3.82
N ASN A 79 -12.35 3.98 -3.47
CA ASN A 79 -12.94 2.80 -4.12
C ASN A 79 -14.46 2.69 -3.86
N ILE A 80 -14.91 2.98 -2.64
CA ILE A 80 -16.35 2.99 -2.28
C ILE A 80 -17.09 4.04 -3.11
N GLU A 81 -16.60 5.28 -3.14
CA GLU A 81 -17.18 6.37 -3.90
C GLU A 81 -17.25 6.02 -5.40
N TYR A 82 -16.16 5.50 -5.96
CA TYR A 82 -16.12 5.06 -7.36
C TYR A 82 -17.18 3.98 -7.68
N ARG A 83 -17.38 3.00 -6.78
CA ARG A 83 -18.40 1.96 -6.98
C ARG A 83 -19.81 2.53 -6.86
N LYS A 84 -20.08 3.41 -5.89
CA LYS A 84 -21.39 4.07 -5.76
C LYS A 84 -21.74 4.87 -7.01
N GLU A 85 -20.83 5.72 -7.48
CA GLU A 85 -21.05 6.52 -8.68
C GLU A 85 -21.37 5.66 -9.91
N TYR A 86 -20.74 4.50 -10.05
CA TYR A 86 -21.05 3.55 -11.13
C TYR A 86 -22.51 3.07 -11.06
N PHE A 87 -22.95 2.58 -9.90
CA PHE A 87 -24.30 2.05 -9.74
C PHE A 87 -25.38 3.13 -9.74
N GLU A 88 -25.07 4.32 -9.22
CA GLU A 88 -25.97 5.49 -9.26
C GLU A 88 -26.21 5.96 -10.70
N ARG A 89 -25.16 6.04 -11.53
CA ARG A 89 -25.31 6.37 -12.96
C ARG A 89 -26.17 5.35 -13.70
N ASN A 90 -25.95 4.06 -13.45
CA ASN A 90 -26.75 3.00 -14.07
C ASN A 90 -28.21 3.08 -13.61
N LEU A 91 -28.45 3.29 -12.31
CA LEU A 91 -29.78 3.48 -11.75
C LEU A 91 -30.50 4.66 -12.41
N GLY A 92 -29.84 5.81 -12.56
CA GLY A 92 -30.40 6.98 -13.24
C GLY A 92 -30.73 6.69 -14.72
N TYR A 93 -29.81 6.05 -15.44
CA TYR A 93 -30.02 5.65 -16.84
C TYR A 93 -31.21 4.70 -17.00
N ASP A 94 -31.33 3.69 -16.15
CA ASP A 94 -32.42 2.72 -16.20
C ASP A 94 -33.77 3.38 -15.86
N GLN A 95 -33.80 4.30 -14.89
CA GLN A 95 -34.99 5.09 -14.54
C GLN A 95 -35.44 5.99 -15.71
N GLU A 96 -34.52 6.70 -16.36
CA GLU A 96 -34.83 7.52 -17.53
C GLU A 96 -35.41 6.69 -18.69
N ASN A 97 -34.89 5.49 -18.92
CA ASN A 97 -35.41 4.58 -19.94
C ASN A 97 -36.79 4.04 -19.56
N LEU A 98 -37.03 3.74 -18.28
CA LEU A 98 -38.33 3.30 -17.80
C LEU A 98 -39.39 4.39 -17.99
N GLU A 99 -39.07 5.64 -17.67
CA GLU A 99 -39.95 6.78 -17.95
C GLU A 99 -40.25 6.94 -19.44
N ARG A 100 -39.28 6.64 -20.31
CA ARG A 100 -39.44 6.69 -21.76
C ARG A 100 -40.40 5.60 -22.25
N GLN A 101 -40.29 4.37 -21.73
CA GLN A 101 -41.25 3.30 -22.03
C GLN A 101 -42.69 3.70 -21.66
N GLU A 102 -42.89 4.34 -20.50
CA GLU A 102 -44.21 4.84 -20.12
C GLU A 102 -44.77 5.91 -21.06
N LYS A 103 -43.91 6.75 -21.66
CA LYS A 103 -44.31 7.72 -22.69
C LYS A 103 -44.73 7.02 -24.00
N TYR A 104 -44.00 6.00 -24.43
CA TYR A 104 -44.30 5.25 -25.67
C TYR A 104 -45.68 4.61 -25.69
N LYS A 105 -46.27 4.28 -24.53
CA LYS A 105 -47.66 3.80 -24.45
C LYS A 105 -48.68 4.77 -25.06
N LYS A 106 -48.34 6.06 -25.15
CA LYS A 106 -49.21 7.14 -25.63
C LYS A 106 -48.89 7.59 -27.05
N GLU A 107 -47.84 7.07 -27.67
CA GLU A 107 -47.38 7.45 -29.01
C GLU A 107 -48.02 6.60 -30.12
N ILE A 108 -48.09 7.14 -31.35
CA ILE A 108 -48.61 6.44 -32.53
C ILE A 108 -47.61 6.62 -33.70
N PRO A 109 -46.98 5.54 -34.22
CA PRO A 109 -47.06 4.18 -33.69
C PRO A 109 -46.36 4.06 -32.34
N SER A 110 -46.92 3.22 -31.46
CA SER A 110 -46.29 2.92 -30.17
C SER A 110 -45.14 1.95 -30.37
N ILE A 111 -43.99 2.27 -29.78
CA ILE A 111 -42.83 1.37 -29.68
C ILE A 111 -42.65 0.84 -28.25
N PHE A 112 -43.72 0.86 -27.45
CA PHE A 112 -43.71 0.35 -26.09
C PHE A 112 -43.37 -1.15 -26.05
N ASN A 113 -42.44 -1.53 -25.18
CA ASN A 113 -42.04 -2.91 -24.97
C ASN A 113 -42.21 -3.32 -23.48
N PRO A 114 -43.18 -4.18 -23.14
CA PRO A 114 -43.38 -4.61 -21.76
C PRO A 114 -42.23 -5.48 -21.21
N GLU A 115 -41.53 -6.24 -22.06
CA GLU A 115 -40.38 -7.05 -21.63
C GLU A 115 -39.22 -6.15 -21.20
N GLU A 116 -38.98 -5.06 -21.93
CA GLU A 116 -37.98 -4.05 -21.59
C GLU A 116 -38.31 -3.36 -20.26
N VAL A 117 -39.60 -3.11 -19.98
CA VAL A 117 -40.04 -2.58 -18.68
C VAL A 117 -39.73 -3.55 -17.54
N GLU A 118 -39.98 -4.84 -17.72
CA GLU A 118 -39.65 -5.86 -16.70
C GLU A 118 -38.14 -5.93 -16.45
N GLU A 119 -37.34 -5.92 -17.51
CA GLU A 119 -35.87 -5.91 -17.43
C GLU A 119 -35.34 -4.67 -16.70
N LEU A 120 -35.84 -3.47 -17.06
CA LEU A 120 -35.46 -2.22 -16.42
C LEU A 120 -35.82 -2.21 -14.93
N ASN A 121 -37.02 -2.67 -14.56
CA ASN A 121 -37.40 -2.78 -13.15
C ASN A 121 -36.47 -3.73 -12.37
N SER A 122 -36.12 -4.88 -12.96
CA SER A 122 -35.18 -5.83 -12.34
C SER A 122 -33.79 -5.22 -12.14
N LYS A 123 -33.27 -4.50 -13.14
CA LYS A 123 -32.00 -3.77 -13.06
C LYS A 123 -32.02 -2.68 -12.00
N ILE A 124 -33.09 -1.89 -11.94
CA ILE A 124 -33.29 -0.83 -10.95
C ILE A 124 -33.26 -1.40 -9.53
N GLU A 125 -34.01 -2.47 -9.27
CA GLU A 125 -34.05 -3.10 -7.94
C GLU A 125 -32.71 -3.73 -7.56
N THR A 126 -32.03 -4.35 -8.53
CA THR A 126 -30.67 -4.89 -8.33
C THR A 126 -29.68 -3.79 -7.97
N ASN A 127 -29.65 -2.69 -8.73
CA ASN A 127 -28.74 -1.56 -8.47
C ASN A 127 -29.02 -0.91 -7.11
N LYS A 128 -30.29 -0.73 -6.73
CA LYS A 128 -30.65 -0.22 -5.39
C LYS A 128 -30.17 -1.14 -4.27
N LYS A 129 -30.32 -2.46 -4.42
CA LYS A 129 -29.84 -3.44 -3.45
C LYS A 129 -28.33 -3.37 -3.31
N ILE A 130 -27.60 -3.30 -4.42
CA ILE A 130 -26.14 -3.17 -4.40
C ILE A 130 -25.72 -1.88 -3.68
N LEU A 131 -26.32 -0.74 -4.00
CA LEU A 131 -26.02 0.53 -3.33
C LEU A 131 -26.24 0.44 -1.81
N SER A 132 -27.39 -0.12 -1.39
CA SER A 132 -27.67 -0.31 0.04
C SER A 132 -26.66 -1.24 0.73
N GLU A 133 -26.18 -2.28 0.04
CA GLU A 133 -25.15 -3.16 0.58
C GLU A 133 -23.77 -2.49 0.64
N ILE A 134 -23.45 -1.63 -0.34
CA ILE A 134 -22.23 -0.81 -0.28
C ILE A 134 -22.30 0.15 0.93
N ASP A 135 -23.44 0.81 1.16
CA ASP A 135 -23.64 1.68 2.34
C ASP A 135 -23.46 0.90 3.66
N ARG A 136 -23.96 -0.34 3.71
CA ARG A 136 -23.76 -1.23 4.86
C ARG A 136 -22.28 -1.55 5.06
N LEU A 137 -21.57 -1.95 4.00
CA LEU A 137 -20.14 -2.28 4.06
C LEU A 137 -19.29 -1.08 4.46
N GLU A 138 -19.58 0.11 3.93
CA GLU A 138 -18.91 1.35 4.33
C GLU A 138 -19.11 1.63 5.83
N SER A 139 -20.35 1.49 6.32
CA SER A 139 -20.67 1.67 7.73
C SER A 139 -19.96 0.65 8.63
N GLU A 140 -19.81 -0.60 8.17
CA GLU A 140 -19.09 -1.67 8.88
C GLU A 140 -17.58 -1.44 8.90
N LEU A 141 -17.01 -0.84 7.86
CA LEU A 141 -15.60 -0.47 7.82
C LEU A 141 -15.27 0.65 8.81
N GLY A 142 -16.19 1.59 9.04
CA GLY A 142 -15.98 2.70 9.97
C GLY A 142 -14.71 3.50 9.61
N GLU A 143 -13.79 3.67 10.57
CA GLU A 143 -12.53 4.40 10.33
C GLU A 143 -11.60 3.71 9.32
N SER A 144 -11.74 2.39 9.12
CA SER A 144 -10.92 1.67 8.16
C SER A 144 -11.18 2.08 6.71
N VAL A 145 -12.22 2.87 6.40
CA VAL A 145 -12.38 3.48 5.06
C VAL A 145 -11.19 4.38 4.67
N HIS A 146 -10.45 4.89 5.66
CA HIS A 146 -9.26 5.70 5.46
C HIS A 146 -7.96 4.88 5.35
N GLU A 147 -8.05 3.55 5.42
CA GLU A 147 -6.91 2.69 5.13
C GLU A 147 -6.62 2.67 3.63
N VAL A 148 -5.34 2.48 3.31
CA VAL A 148 -4.87 2.42 1.93
C VAL A 148 -5.31 1.11 1.30
N ALA A 149 -5.94 1.19 0.14
CA ALA A 149 -6.25 0.06 -0.72
C ALA A 149 -5.10 -0.26 -1.69
N SER A 150 -4.31 0.75 -2.08
CA SER A 150 -3.18 0.58 -2.99
C SER A 150 -2.21 1.75 -2.93
N TYR A 151 -0.94 1.47 -3.19
CA TYR A 151 0.09 2.49 -3.38
C TYR A 151 0.55 2.53 -4.83
N THR A 152 0.88 3.72 -5.33
CA THR A 152 1.55 3.91 -6.63
C THR A 152 2.93 4.49 -6.41
N TYR A 153 3.95 3.85 -6.97
CA TYR A 153 5.33 4.29 -6.91
C TYR A 153 5.89 4.62 -8.29
N ILE A 154 6.82 5.56 -8.34
CA ILE A 154 7.73 5.74 -9.46
C ILE A 154 9.01 4.98 -9.13
N PHE A 155 9.35 3.99 -9.94
CA PHE A 155 10.55 3.18 -9.81
C PHE A 155 11.50 3.43 -10.97
N ARG A 156 12.77 3.75 -10.66
CA ARG A 156 13.80 4.00 -11.66
C ARG A 156 15.02 3.13 -11.41
N PHE A 157 15.57 2.59 -12.51
CA PHE A 157 16.81 1.84 -12.48
C PHE A 157 17.57 2.01 -13.80
N ARG A 158 18.87 1.82 -13.76
CA ARG A 158 19.71 1.74 -14.96
C ARG A 158 19.99 0.29 -15.31
N ALA A 159 20.04 0.00 -16.60
CA ALA A 159 20.40 -1.31 -17.10
C ALA A 159 20.89 -1.25 -18.54
N VAL A 160 21.67 -2.24 -18.96
CA VAL A 160 22.06 -2.45 -20.34
C VAL A 160 20.91 -3.11 -21.11
N ASN A 161 20.54 -2.51 -22.25
CA ASN A 161 19.50 -3.07 -23.13
C ASN A 161 20.08 -4.13 -24.09
N GLY A 162 19.20 -4.75 -24.89
CA GLY A 162 19.62 -5.78 -25.87
C GLY A 162 20.58 -5.30 -26.97
N LEU A 163 20.83 -3.99 -27.06
CA LEU A 163 21.79 -3.38 -27.99
C LEU A 163 23.11 -2.99 -27.31
N GLY A 164 23.30 -3.32 -26.03
CA GLY A 164 24.51 -2.99 -25.28
C GLY A 164 24.57 -1.55 -24.74
N ALA A 165 23.49 -0.77 -24.86
CA ALA A 165 23.43 0.60 -24.35
C ALA A 165 22.88 0.65 -22.92
N LYS A 166 23.53 1.42 -22.04
CA LYS A 166 23.03 1.65 -20.67
C LYS A 166 21.93 2.72 -20.68
N MET A 167 20.73 2.32 -20.29
CA MET A 167 19.53 3.15 -20.30
C MET A 167 19.03 3.39 -18.88
N LEU A 168 18.41 4.55 -18.64
CA LEU A 168 17.58 4.78 -17.46
C LEU A 168 16.16 4.35 -17.81
N ASN A 169 15.60 3.42 -17.04
CA ASN A 169 14.24 2.95 -17.17
C ASN A 169 13.41 3.51 -16.01
N GLU A 170 12.16 3.85 -16.29
CA GLU A 170 11.17 4.33 -15.32
C GLU A 170 9.90 3.51 -15.47
N TYR A 171 9.35 3.06 -14.36
CA TYR A 171 8.06 2.38 -14.29
C TYR A 171 7.18 3.00 -13.21
N LEU A 172 5.88 3.01 -13.47
CA LEU A 172 4.85 3.23 -12.49
C LEU A 172 4.42 1.88 -11.93
N VAL A 173 4.51 1.70 -10.62
CA VAL A 173 4.26 0.42 -9.95
C VAL A 173 3.12 0.58 -8.97
N GLN A 174 2.07 -0.20 -9.14
CA GLN A 174 0.97 -0.27 -8.18
C GLN A 174 1.13 -1.51 -7.30
N THR A 175 0.88 -1.35 -6.00
CA THR A 175 0.99 -2.44 -5.02
C THR A 175 -0.26 -2.61 -4.19
N ASN A 176 -0.47 -3.83 -3.68
CA ASN A 176 -1.32 -4.08 -2.52
C ASN A 176 -0.89 -3.21 -1.32
N PRO A 177 -1.78 -3.06 -0.31
CA PRO A 177 -1.40 -2.39 0.92
C PRO A 177 -0.39 -3.22 1.73
N ALA A 178 0.05 -2.66 2.85
CA ALA A 178 0.90 -3.38 3.78
C ALA A 178 0.16 -4.57 4.41
N PRO A 179 0.88 -5.63 4.85
CA PRO A 179 2.34 -5.74 4.89
C PRO A 179 2.98 -6.40 3.67
N ASP A 180 2.22 -7.07 2.80
CA ASP A 180 2.76 -7.87 1.69
C ASP A 180 3.25 -6.98 0.55
N LEU A 181 2.58 -5.85 0.28
CA LEU A 181 2.94 -4.87 -0.75
C LEU A 181 3.19 -5.56 -2.11
N GLY A 182 2.41 -6.60 -2.39
CA GLY A 182 2.51 -7.37 -3.63
C GLY A 182 2.25 -6.49 -4.85
N ILE A 183 3.01 -6.71 -5.92
CA ILE A 183 2.85 -5.94 -7.15
C ILE A 183 1.55 -6.35 -7.85
N ILE A 184 0.65 -5.39 -8.08
CA ILE A 184 -0.60 -5.61 -8.80
C ILE A 184 -0.51 -5.15 -10.26
N ASN A 185 0.32 -4.14 -10.54
CA ASN A 185 0.52 -3.61 -11.89
C ASN A 185 1.89 -2.95 -12.02
N ILE A 186 2.50 -3.04 -13.20
CA ILE A 186 3.69 -2.28 -13.60
C ILE A 186 3.41 -1.71 -14.99
N ALA A 187 3.53 -0.40 -15.13
CA ALA A 187 3.20 0.34 -16.34
C ALA A 187 4.32 1.30 -16.74
N GLU A 188 4.45 1.58 -18.04
CA GLU A 188 5.33 2.64 -18.55
C GLU A 188 4.60 3.99 -18.63
N ASP A 189 3.28 3.94 -18.83
CA ASP A 189 2.43 5.13 -18.99
C ASP A 189 1.33 5.19 -17.92
N ARG A 190 0.93 6.40 -17.52
CA ARG A 190 -0.13 6.62 -16.52
C ARG A 190 -1.49 6.08 -16.96
N ASN A 191 -1.76 6.03 -18.26
CA ASN A 191 -3.03 5.54 -18.81
C ASN A 191 -3.17 4.02 -18.70
N GLU A 192 -2.08 3.31 -18.40
CA GLU A 192 -2.06 1.87 -18.17
C GLU A 192 -2.22 1.52 -16.68
N LEU A 193 -2.33 2.53 -15.81
CA LEU A 193 -2.62 2.32 -14.39
C LEU A 193 -4.07 1.90 -14.18
N LEU A 194 -4.26 1.01 -13.22
CA LEU A 194 -5.58 0.70 -12.69
C LEU A 194 -6.06 1.95 -11.94
N LEU A 195 -7.25 2.45 -12.30
CA LEU A 195 -7.81 3.67 -11.71
C LEU A 195 -8.12 3.51 -10.22
N ASN A 196 -8.75 2.39 -9.86
CA ASN A 196 -9.20 2.06 -8.50
C ASN A 196 -8.81 0.62 -8.18
N PRO A 197 -7.50 0.37 -7.98
CA PRO A 197 -6.96 -0.93 -7.68
C PRO A 197 -7.41 -1.42 -6.31
N ASN A 198 -7.65 -2.73 -6.24
CA ASN A 198 -8.22 -3.42 -5.09
C ASN A 198 -9.62 -2.92 -4.75
N ASP A 199 -10.58 -3.84 -4.57
CA ASP A 199 -11.86 -3.44 -4.01
C ASP A 199 -11.71 -3.14 -2.49
N PHE A 200 -12.79 -2.70 -1.86
CA PHE A 200 -12.86 -2.61 -0.40
C PHE A 200 -13.34 -3.95 0.21
N PRO A 201 -13.03 -4.22 1.50
CA PRO A 201 -13.38 -5.47 2.15
C PRO A 201 -14.89 -5.79 2.04
N GLY A 202 -15.21 -7.05 1.74
CA GLY A 202 -16.59 -7.53 1.60
C GLY A 202 -17.24 -7.29 0.23
N TYR A 203 -16.77 -6.32 -0.56
CA TYR A 203 -17.40 -5.95 -1.84
C TYR A 203 -17.51 -7.13 -2.82
N LYS A 204 -16.41 -7.84 -3.07
CA LYS A 204 -16.39 -8.97 -4.01
C LYS A 204 -17.36 -10.09 -3.63
N ALA A 205 -17.46 -10.39 -2.33
CA ALA A 205 -18.39 -11.40 -1.84
C ALA A 205 -19.85 -10.96 -2.00
N MET A 206 -20.12 -9.67 -1.76
CA MET A 206 -21.44 -9.06 -1.92
C MET A 206 -21.92 -9.10 -3.39
N ILE A 207 -21.06 -8.74 -4.34
CA ILE A 207 -21.40 -8.81 -5.77
C ILE A 207 -21.71 -10.24 -6.20
N LEU A 208 -20.85 -11.21 -5.84
CA LEU A 208 -21.08 -12.63 -6.17
C LEU A 208 -22.34 -13.23 -5.54
N ALA A 209 -22.83 -12.64 -4.45
CA ALA A 209 -24.09 -13.04 -3.81
C ALA A 209 -25.31 -12.38 -4.45
N THR A 210 -25.12 -11.27 -5.18
CA THR A 210 -26.20 -10.54 -5.86
C THR A 210 -26.44 -11.05 -7.28
N ASP A 211 -25.42 -11.63 -7.92
CA ASP A 211 -25.51 -12.27 -9.24
C ASP A 211 -26.17 -13.68 -9.22
N LYS A 212 -26.62 -14.16 -8.05
CA LYS A 212 -27.27 -15.47 -7.86
C LYS A 212 -28.75 -15.32 -7.57
#